data_AF-A0A350AVJ3-F1
#
_entry.id   AF-A0A350AVJ3-F1
#
_cell.length_a   1.000
_cell.length_b   1.000
_cell.length_c   1.000
_cell.angle_alpha   90.00
_cell.angle_beta   90.00
_cell.angle_gamma   90.00
#
_symmetry.space_group_name_H-M   'P 1'
#
loop_
_entity.id
_entity.type
_entity.pdbx_description
1 polymer ?
#
loop_
_entity_poly.entity_id
_entity_poly.type
_entity_poly.pdbx_seq_one_letter_code
_entity_poly.pdbx_strand_id
1 'polypeptide(L)'
;GTDAALGFHPHNNLQLAFANCLEAMEAGVDIIDGSIFGMGRGAGNLFTDAMLAYYEQCDPERYHLVTVLQFADLYMEAQKESYSWGYSLPQLLSGIFNCHPNYPTNLLREKAYAANDIYGMLRKLPEANKSRYSIEQLEQMKEGHFSKLAAGAAVECSSSIADLCAKNNKRALLICGGSSVAAYQGKIANFIEASDVSVFAVNNPQPPLPADGVFFGNRRRVLQYFDQIPKDSEVVFGPEIHAGAEVNFALRKVSRVNALKIMPGGESPYPMVLPSNSAIEAILGLVQLGYQEIFICGLDGYSSNGPSHYYAEQDAVSVPEEITKQNAQIAHELKGTQQLAAQLGFTFSIITPTLFSDFTAESPLS
;
A
#
# COMPACT_ATOMS: atom_id res chain seq x y z
N GLY A 1 24.43 42.63 21.36
CA GLY A 1 23.41 41.57 21.47
C GLY A 1 22.21 42.19 22.13
N THR A 2 21.00 41.77 21.77
CA THR A 2 19.80 42.10 22.54
C THR A 2 19.90 41.40 23.90
N ASP A 3 19.60 42.07 25.01
CA ASP A 3 19.54 41.48 26.37
C ASP A 3 18.36 40.49 26.55
N ALA A 4 17.88 39.87 25.46
CA ALA A 4 16.76 38.96 25.44
C ALA A 4 17.27 37.51 25.49
N ALA A 5 16.68 36.69 26.36
CA ALA A 5 16.95 35.27 26.43
C ALA A 5 16.53 34.59 25.11
N LEU A 6 17.40 33.73 24.57
CA LEU A 6 17.15 32.95 23.37
C LEU A 6 16.61 31.56 23.73
N GLY A 7 15.55 31.13 23.06
CA GLY A 7 14.97 29.80 23.22
C GLY A 7 15.14 28.92 21.99
N PHE A 8 15.27 27.61 22.19
CA PHE A 8 15.33 26.60 21.14
C PHE A 8 14.33 25.47 21.40
N HIS A 9 13.47 25.21 20.41
CA HIS A 9 12.43 24.18 20.44
C HIS A 9 12.65 23.16 19.33
N PRO A 10 13.27 22.01 19.61
CA PRO A 10 13.46 20.98 18.59
C PRO A 10 12.27 20.00 18.51
N HIS A 11 12.03 19.51 17.29
CA HIS A 11 11.31 18.26 17.07
C HIS A 11 12.28 17.11 16.81
N ASN A 12 11.85 15.89 17.15
CA ASN A 12 12.70 14.70 17.15
C ASN A 12 12.55 13.80 15.90
N ASN A 13 12.13 14.38 14.76
CA ASN A 13 11.83 13.65 13.52
C ASN A 13 13.00 12.78 13.03
N LEU A 14 14.24 13.27 13.20
CA LEU A 14 15.47 12.57 12.80
C LEU A 14 16.24 11.97 13.99
N GLN A 15 15.64 11.90 15.19
CA GLN A 15 16.32 11.49 16.42
C GLN A 15 17.52 12.37 16.80
N LEU A 16 17.47 13.67 16.45
CA LEU A 16 18.55 14.64 16.69
C LEU A 16 18.19 15.73 17.70
N ALA A 17 17.00 15.72 18.31
CA ALA A 17 16.58 16.80 19.20
C ALA A 17 17.55 16.97 20.38
N PHE A 18 18.00 15.86 20.98
CA PHE A 18 18.95 15.86 22.09
C PHE A 18 20.29 16.49 21.71
N ALA A 19 20.92 16.01 20.64
CA ALA A 19 22.20 16.52 20.17
C ALA A 19 22.11 17.99 19.77
N ASN A 20 21.06 18.38 19.03
CA ASN A 20 20.85 19.77 18.62
C ASN A 20 20.67 20.71 19.82
N CYS A 21 20.07 20.24 20.92
CA CYS A 21 19.96 21.03 22.15
C CYS A 21 21.30 21.23 22.84
N LEU A 22 22.16 20.21 22.90
CA LEU A 22 23.51 20.37 23.44
C LEU A 22 24.28 21.43 22.64
N GLU A 23 24.30 21.31 21.31
CA GLU A 23 24.94 22.27 20.42
C GLU A 23 24.33 23.68 20.55
N ALA A 24 23.00 23.79 20.67
CA ALA A 24 22.31 25.05 20.87
C ALA A 24 22.73 25.73 22.18
N MET A 25 22.85 24.96 23.27
CA MET A 25 23.31 25.47 24.57
C MET A 25 24.76 25.93 24.50
N GLU A 26 25.65 25.17 23.83
CA GLU A 26 27.03 25.58 23.59
C GLU A 26 27.13 26.87 22.75
N ALA A 27 26.21 27.05 21.80
CA ALA A 27 26.09 28.26 21.00
C ALA A 27 25.47 29.47 21.75
N GLY A 28 25.09 29.30 23.02
CA GLY A 28 24.58 30.37 23.88
C GLY A 28 23.05 30.52 23.92
N VAL A 29 22.29 29.46 23.60
CA VAL A 29 20.84 29.42 23.86
C VAL A 29 20.58 29.28 25.36
N ASP A 30 19.69 30.13 25.89
CA ASP A 30 19.36 30.20 27.31
C ASP A 30 18.25 29.21 27.72
N ILE A 31 17.31 28.93 26.82
CA ILE A 31 16.09 28.17 27.10
C ILE A 31 15.95 27.01 26.11
N ILE A 32 15.76 25.80 26.62
CA ILE A 32 15.47 24.60 25.83
C ILE A 32 14.07 24.10 26.14
N ASP A 33 13.28 23.87 25.10
CA ASP A 33 11.98 23.22 25.23
C ASP A 33 12.10 21.70 25.08
N GLY A 34 11.32 20.99 25.88
CA GLY A 34 11.17 19.54 25.80
C GLY A 34 9.88 19.08 26.45
N SER A 35 9.60 17.78 26.36
CA SER A 35 8.48 17.16 27.03
C SER A 35 8.83 15.76 27.52
N ILE A 36 8.13 15.28 28.54
CA ILE A 36 8.34 13.95 29.12
C ILE A 36 7.99 12.89 28.07
N PHE A 37 8.86 11.90 27.88
CA PHE A 37 8.80 10.91 26.80
C PHE A 37 8.69 11.53 25.40
N GLY A 38 9.15 12.77 25.26
CA GLY A 38 9.07 13.55 24.02
C GLY A 38 7.63 13.78 23.55
N MET A 39 6.63 13.76 24.43
CA MET A 39 5.23 13.97 24.05
C MET A 39 5.06 15.24 23.21
N GLY A 40 4.56 15.09 22.00
CA GLY A 40 4.43 16.19 21.07
C GLY A 40 3.93 15.73 19.71
N ARG A 41 3.77 16.67 18.80
CA ARG A 41 3.35 16.36 17.44
C ARG A 41 4.44 15.54 16.73
N GLY A 42 4.00 14.54 15.96
CA GLY A 42 4.89 13.80 15.08
C GLY A 42 5.84 12.86 15.82
N ALA A 43 7.15 12.95 15.54
CA ALA A 43 8.13 12.13 16.25
C ALA A 43 8.37 12.57 17.70
N GLY A 44 7.69 13.63 18.14
CA GLY A 44 7.84 14.20 19.47
C GLY A 44 8.86 15.33 19.52
N ASN A 45 9.11 15.80 20.73
CA ASN A 45 10.08 16.84 21.03
C ASN A 45 11.34 16.24 21.66
N LEU A 46 12.24 17.09 22.18
CA LEU A 46 13.27 16.64 23.11
C LEU A 46 12.62 15.91 24.30
N PHE A 47 13.22 14.79 24.70
CA PHE A 47 12.79 14.01 25.86
C PHE A 47 13.36 14.66 27.11
N THR A 48 12.52 15.38 27.87
CA THR A 48 12.95 16.12 29.06
C THR A 48 13.57 15.20 30.11
N ASP A 49 13.01 14.01 30.29
CA ASP A 49 13.51 12.96 31.17
C ASP A 49 14.94 12.53 30.80
N ALA A 50 15.22 12.33 29.51
CA ALA A 50 16.58 12.00 29.05
C ALA A 50 17.56 13.16 29.25
N MET A 51 17.15 14.40 28.97
CA MET A 51 18.00 15.58 29.14
C MET A 51 18.32 15.85 30.62
N LEU A 52 17.35 15.67 31.51
CA LEU A 52 17.56 15.78 32.95
C LEU A 52 18.46 14.66 33.48
N ALA A 53 18.33 13.43 32.97
CA ALA A 53 19.22 12.34 33.36
C ALA A 53 20.68 12.63 33.02
N TYR A 54 20.93 13.26 31.86
CA TYR A 54 22.27 13.72 31.49
C TYR A 54 22.77 14.81 32.44
N TYR A 55 21.97 15.85 32.71
CA TYR A 55 22.41 16.96 33.55
C TYR A 55 22.53 16.61 35.04
N GLU A 56 21.72 15.70 35.56
CA GLU A 56 21.86 15.20 36.93
C GLU A 56 23.19 14.46 37.13
N GLN A 57 23.70 13.76 36.11
CA GLN A 57 25.04 13.17 36.16
C GLN A 57 26.14 14.22 36.26
N CYS A 58 25.93 15.42 35.69
CA CYS A 58 26.88 16.52 35.74
C CYS A 58 26.76 17.38 37.01
N ASP A 59 25.54 17.62 37.48
CA ASP A 59 25.22 18.48 38.63
C ASP A 59 24.01 17.91 39.41
N PRO A 60 24.25 16.90 40.28
CA PRO A 60 23.18 16.20 41.00
C PRO A 60 22.53 17.04 42.11
N GLU A 61 23.14 18.16 42.52
CA GLU A 61 22.56 19.06 43.53
C GLU A 61 21.53 20.01 42.91
N ARG A 62 21.69 20.34 41.63
CA ARG A 62 20.80 21.24 40.89
C ARG A 62 19.64 20.54 40.19
N TYR A 63 19.89 19.36 39.62
CA TYR A 63 18.90 18.62 38.83
C TYR A 63 18.40 17.40 39.60
N HIS A 64 17.10 17.14 39.52
CA HIS A 64 16.44 16.06 40.25
C HIS A 64 15.55 15.23 39.31
N LEU A 65 16.11 14.15 38.76
CA LEU A 65 15.44 13.30 37.78
C LEU A 65 14.26 12.54 38.39
N VAL A 66 14.40 12.08 39.63
CA VAL A 66 13.42 11.20 40.29
C VAL A 66 12.01 11.79 40.29
N THR A 67 11.86 13.10 40.52
CA THR A 67 10.56 13.79 40.50
C THR A 67 9.87 13.70 39.14
N VAL A 68 10.65 13.79 38.05
CA VAL A 68 10.13 13.67 36.68
C VAL A 68 9.79 12.21 36.34
N LEU A 69 10.61 11.26 36.79
CA LEU A 69 10.32 9.83 36.63
C LEU A 69 9.05 9.40 37.37
N GLN A 70 8.81 9.94 38.56
CA GLN A 70 7.56 9.69 39.30
C GLN A 70 6.33 10.18 38.52
N PHE A 71 6.39 11.37 37.92
CA PHE A 71 5.31 11.84 37.06
C PHE A 71 5.16 10.97 35.81
N ALA A 72 6.28 10.56 35.20
CA ALA A 72 6.26 9.72 34.02
C ALA A 72 5.60 8.36 34.27
N ASP A 73 5.96 7.70 35.38
CA ASP A 73 5.39 6.42 35.82
C ASP A 73 3.90 6.53 36.18
N LEU A 74 3.52 7.51 37.01
CA LEU A 74 2.15 7.63 37.49
C LEU A 74 1.14 8.08 36.43
N TYR A 75 1.59 8.82 35.41
CA TYR A 75 0.68 9.47 34.46
C TYR A 75 1.03 9.21 32.99
N MET A 76 2.30 9.29 32.60
CA MET A 76 2.66 9.35 31.19
C MET A 76 2.69 8.00 30.49
N GLU A 77 3.03 6.91 31.18
CA GLU A 77 3.01 5.55 30.60
C GLU A 77 1.61 5.20 30.05
N ALA A 78 0.56 5.40 30.87
CA ALA A 78 -0.82 5.16 30.46
C ALA A 78 -1.25 6.07 29.28
N GLN A 79 -0.77 7.32 29.24
CA GLN A 79 -1.03 8.20 28.10
C GLN A 79 -0.31 7.73 26.83
N LYS A 80 0.92 7.23 26.93
CA LYS A 80 1.70 6.75 25.78
C LYS A 80 1.10 5.49 25.16
N GLU A 81 0.50 4.63 25.99
CA GLU A 81 -0.28 3.48 25.52
C GLU A 81 -1.59 3.91 24.84
N SER A 82 -2.26 4.92 25.41
CA SER A 82 -3.55 5.42 24.90
C SER A 82 -3.42 6.30 23.65
N TYR A 83 -2.32 7.04 23.54
CA TYR A 83 -2.04 7.99 22.48
C TYR A 83 -0.68 7.68 21.87
N SER A 84 -0.67 7.27 20.60
CA SER A 84 0.56 6.96 19.89
C SER A 84 1.26 8.23 19.40
N TRP A 85 2.33 8.66 20.07
CA TRP A 85 3.31 9.65 19.58
C TRP A 85 4.70 9.02 19.49
N GLY A 86 5.63 9.70 18.80
CA GLY A 86 7.03 9.28 18.73
C GLY A 86 7.47 8.82 17.36
N TYR A 87 8.68 8.27 17.31
CA TYR A 87 9.34 7.91 16.06
C TYR A 87 8.51 6.95 15.22
N SER A 88 8.33 7.30 13.95
CA SER A 88 7.60 6.47 13.00
C SER A 88 8.04 6.81 11.58
N LEU A 89 7.81 5.87 10.66
CA LEU A 89 8.18 6.04 9.25
C LEU A 89 7.61 7.34 8.61
N PRO A 90 6.33 7.74 8.86
CA PRO A 90 5.84 9.01 8.35
C PRO A 90 6.64 10.23 8.85
N GLN A 91 7.06 10.20 10.12
CA GLN A 91 7.76 11.32 10.74
C GLN A 91 9.23 11.38 10.32
N LEU A 92 9.87 10.22 10.16
CA LEU A 92 11.19 10.12 9.53
C LEU A 92 11.17 10.74 8.13
N LEU A 93 10.22 10.33 7.27
CA LEU A 93 10.10 10.85 5.91
C LEU A 93 9.82 12.36 5.91
N SER A 94 8.95 12.84 6.80
CA SER A 94 8.69 14.26 7.02
C SER A 94 9.98 15.02 7.37
N GLY A 95 10.81 14.46 8.26
CA GLY A 95 12.11 15.04 8.62
C GLY A 95 13.11 15.05 7.46
N ILE A 96 13.24 13.95 6.72
CA ILE A 96 14.17 13.83 5.58
C ILE A 96 13.84 14.87 4.49
N PHE A 97 12.57 15.04 4.17
CA PHE A 97 12.13 15.90 3.08
C PHE A 97 11.73 17.32 3.52
N ASN A 98 11.79 17.61 4.83
CA ASN A 98 11.31 18.85 5.43
C ASN A 98 9.88 19.21 5.00
N CYS A 99 8.97 18.23 5.02
CA CYS A 99 7.59 18.40 4.54
C CYS A 99 6.56 18.12 5.63
N HIS A 100 5.34 18.62 5.46
CA HIS A 100 4.23 18.40 6.38
C HIS A 100 3.95 16.90 6.55
N PRO A 101 3.80 16.38 7.79
CA PRO A 101 3.74 14.93 8.06
C PRO A 101 2.54 14.23 7.43
N ASN A 102 1.47 14.95 7.09
CA ASN A 102 0.31 14.38 6.41
C ASN A 102 0.64 13.84 5.01
N TYR A 103 1.63 14.38 4.30
CA TYR A 103 2.03 13.83 2.99
C TYR A 103 2.51 12.38 3.09
N PRO A 104 3.58 12.07 3.85
CA PRO A 104 4.00 10.68 4.02
C PRO A 104 2.96 9.84 4.77
N THR A 105 2.20 10.41 5.71
CA THR A 105 1.14 9.68 6.43
C THR A 105 0.08 9.14 5.48
N ASN A 106 -0.46 9.98 4.58
CA ASN A 106 -1.50 9.55 3.64
C ASN A 106 -0.96 8.56 2.60
N LEU A 107 0.22 8.82 2.04
CA LEU A 107 0.87 7.89 1.10
C LEU A 107 1.14 6.50 1.73
N LEU A 108 1.58 6.46 2.99
CA LEU A 108 1.82 5.19 3.70
C LEU A 108 0.51 4.50 4.10
N ARG A 109 -0.52 5.26 4.47
CA ARG A 109 -1.83 4.74 4.88
C ARG A 109 -2.54 4.03 3.74
N GLU A 110 -2.38 4.50 2.51
CA GLU A 110 -3.05 3.91 1.34
C GLU A 110 -2.53 2.51 0.99
N LYS A 111 -1.33 2.13 1.45
CA LYS A 111 -0.69 0.82 1.20
C LYS A 111 -0.57 0.43 -0.29
N ALA A 112 -0.84 1.36 -1.22
CA ALA A 112 -0.68 1.19 -2.65
C ALA A 112 0.78 1.34 -3.10
N TYR A 113 1.57 2.16 -2.39
CA TYR A 113 2.92 2.54 -2.84
C TYR A 113 4.03 1.80 -2.09
N ALA A 114 5.10 1.40 -2.78
CA ALA A 114 6.31 0.92 -2.13
C ALA A 114 7.16 2.08 -1.58
N ALA A 115 8.09 1.78 -0.67
CA ALA A 115 8.91 2.80 -0.01
C ALA A 115 9.67 3.71 -0.99
N ASN A 116 10.22 3.12 -2.07
CA ASN A 116 10.93 3.90 -3.10
C ASN A 116 10.01 4.85 -3.88
N ASP A 117 8.74 4.48 -4.06
CA ASP A 117 7.76 5.31 -4.77
C ASP A 117 7.40 6.52 -3.92
N ILE A 118 7.12 6.28 -2.63
CA ILE A 118 6.87 7.34 -1.64
C ILE A 118 8.08 8.27 -1.54
N TYR A 119 9.29 7.72 -1.43
CA TYR A 119 10.53 8.49 -1.40
C TYR A 119 10.70 9.33 -2.67
N GLY A 120 10.46 8.74 -3.85
CA GLY A 120 10.57 9.43 -5.14
C GLY A 120 9.54 10.53 -5.33
N MET A 121 8.31 10.34 -4.84
CA MET A 121 7.26 11.36 -4.83
C MET A 121 7.62 12.52 -3.90
N LEU A 122 7.97 12.24 -2.64
CA LEU A 122 8.31 13.27 -1.66
C LEU A 122 9.56 14.07 -2.06
N ARG A 123 10.56 13.43 -2.69
CA ARG A 123 11.75 14.09 -3.21
C ARG A 123 11.43 15.17 -4.25
N LYS A 124 10.32 15.03 -4.97
CA LYS A 124 9.88 15.97 -6.01
C LYS A 124 8.85 16.99 -5.51
N LEU A 125 8.46 16.93 -4.24
CA LEU A 125 7.49 17.87 -3.66
C LEU A 125 8.08 19.30 -3.73
N PRO A 126 7.39 20.26 -4.39
CA PRO A 126 7.88 21.63 -4.52
C PRO A 126 8.06 22.30 -3.15
N GLU A 127 9.12 23.11 -3.01
CA GLU A 127 9.46 23.77 -1.73
C GLU A 127 8.29 24.61 -1.17
N ALA A 128 7.57 25.32 -2.04
CA ALA A 128 6.40 26.12 -1.68
C ALA A 128 5.26 25.30 -1.05
N ASN A 129 5.22 23.98 -1.29
CA ASN A 129 4.16 23.08 -0.87
C ASN A 129 4.61 22.16 0.27
N LYS A 130 5.87 22.26 0.73
CA LYS A 130 6.37 21.40 1.80
C LYS A 130 5.78 21.74 3.16
N SER A 131 5.68 23.02 3.52
CA SER A 131 5.33 23.44 4.88
C SER A 131 3.85 23.21 5.24
N ARG A 132 2.95 23.28 4.27
CA ARG A 132 1.50 23.12 4.44
C ARG A 132 0.99 21.95 3.64
N TYR A 133 0.13 21.15 4.25
CA TYR A 133 -0.53 20.05 3.55
C TYR A 133 -1.57 20.58 2.54
N SER A 134 -1.50 20.08 1.31
CA SER A 134 -2.49 20.29 0.25
C SER A 134 -2.91 18.95 -0.32
N ILE A 135 -4.21 18.69 -0.30
CA ILE A 135 -4.82 17.50 -0.90
C ILE A 135 -4.60 17.52 -2.42
N GLU A 136 -4.80 18.66 -3.07
CA GLU A 136 -4.57 18.81 -4.51
C GLU A 136 -3.13 18.43 -4.90
N GLN A 137 -2.14 18.90 -4.14
CA GLN A 137 -0.74 18.57 -4.40
C GLN A 137 -0.46 17.07 -4.20
N LEU A 138 -1.07 16.45 -3.19
CA LEU A 138 -0.94 15.01 -2.95
C LEU A 138 -1.50 14.22 -4.14
N GLU A 139 -2.69 14.56 -4.63
CA GLU A 139 -3.30 13.89 -5.77
C GLU A 139 -2.48 14.08 -7.06
N GLN A 140 -1.96 15.28 -7.32
CA GLN A 140 -1.06 15.53 -8.46
C GLN A 140 0.22 14.67 -8.41
N MET A 141 0.79 14.45 -7.21
CA MET A 141 1.96 13.59 -7.05
C MET A 141 1.64 12.14 -7.40
N LYS A 142 0.48 11.64 -6.96
CA LYS A 142 0.01 10.28 -7.25
C LYS A 142 -0.27 10.10 -8.73
N GLU A 143 -0.97 11.03 -9.35
CA GLU A 143 -1.27 11.01 -10.79
C GLU A 143 0.02 11.00 -11.61
N GLY A 144 0.94 11.94 -11.36
CA GLY A 144 2.21 11.98 -12.06
C GLY A 144 3.07 10.72 -11.86
N HIS A 145 2.92 10.03 -10.73
CA HIS A 145 3.57 8.74 -10.49
C HIS A 145 2.96 7.64 -11.39
N PHE A 146 1.64 7.47 -11.38
CA PHE A 146 0.95 6.47 -12.18
C PHE A 146 1.08 6.71 -13.69
N SER A 147 0.98 7.96 -14.16
CA SER A 147 1.20 8.28 -15.57
C SER A 147 2.60 7.87 -16.04
N LYS A 148 3.62 8.05 -15.19
CA LYS A 148 4.99 7.63 -15.49
C LYS A 148 5.13 6.11 -15.52
N LEU A 149 4.50 5.39 -14.59
CA LEU A 149 4.47 3.93 -14.58
C LEU A 149 3.79 3.39 -15.86
N ALA A 150 2.62 3.91 -16.18
CA ALA A 150 1.84 3.50 -17.35
C ALA A 150 2.60 3.73 -18.66
N ALA A 151 3.29 4.87 -18.81
CA ALA A 151 4.07 5.16 -20.01
C ALA A 151 5.32 4.27 -20.16
N GLY A 152 5.95 3.88 -19.06
CA GLY A 152 7.20 3.13 -19.05
C GLY A 152 7.06 1.60 -19.05
N ALA A 153 5.88 1.07 -18.73
CA ALA A 153 5.71 -0.37 -18.54
C ALA A 153 5.78 -1.16 -19.86
N ALA A 154 6.64 -2.18 -19.89
CA ALA A 154 6.73 -3.14 -20.99
C ALA A 154 5.47 -4.03 -21.05
N VAL A 155 5.16 -4.53 -22.24
CA VAL A 155 4.15 -5.59 -22.44
C VAL A 155 4.84 -6.74 -23.11
N GLU A 156 4.79 -7.89 -22.47
CA GLU A 156 5.50 -9.10 -22.87
C GLU A 156 4.61 -10.31 -22.56
N CYS A 157 4.45 -11.20 -23.52
CA CYS A 157 3.68 -12.44 -23.36
C CYS A 157 4.64 -13.61 -23.49
N SER A 158 4.76 -14.43 -22.44
CA SER A 158 5.54 -15.66 -22.49
C SER A 158 4.88 -16.68 -23.43
N SER A 159 5.67 -17.56 -24.05
CA SER A 159 5.08 -18.67 -24.83
C SER A 159 4.23 -19.59 -23.94
N SER A 160 4.65 -19.78 -22.69
CA SER A 160 3.96 -20.67 -21.75
C SER A 160 2.56 -20.17 -21.36
N ILE A 161 2.37 -18.86 -21.17
CA ILE A 161 1.02 -18.33 -20.89
C ILE A 161 0.14 -18.34 -22.15
N ALA A 162 0.72 -18.15 -23.34
CA ALA A 162 -0.01 -18.26 -24.59
C ALA A 162 -0.52 -19.70 -24.82
N ASP A 163 0.32 -20.69 -24.56
CA ASP A 163 -0.05 -22.11 -24.61
C ASP A 163 -1.14 -22.44 -23.57
N LEU A 164 -1.01 -21.93 -22.35
CA LEU A 164 -2.00 -22.11 -21.28
C LEU A 164 -3.35 -21.49 -21.65
N CYS A 165 -3.35 -20.27 -22.17
CA CYS A 165 -4.54 -19.57 -22.66
C CYS A 165 -5.24 -20.35 -23.78
N ALA A 166 -4.47 -20.84 -24.76
CA ALA A 166 -5.02 -21.64 -25.85
C ALA A 166 -5.60 -22.98 -25.37
N LYS A 167 -4.91 -23.67 -24.44
CA LYS A 167 -5.35 -24.96 -23.88
C LYS A 167 -6.67 -24.85 -23.10
N ASN A 168 -6.85 -23.75 -22.38
CA ASN A 168 -8.01 -23.54 -21.50
C ASN A 168 -9.09 -22.68 -22.15
N ASN A 169 -9.26 -22.81 -23.48
CA ASN A 169 -10.32 -22.14 -24.24
C ASN A 169 -10.39 -20.61 -24.05
N LYS A 170 -9.26 -19.96 -23.77
CA LYS A 170 -9.17 -18.53 -23.43
C LYS A 170 -10.00 -18.14 -22.20
N ARG A 171 -10.25 -19.10 -21.29
CA ARG A 171 -10.97 -18.88 -20.04
C ARG A 171 -10.00 -18.85 -18.86
N ALA A 172 -10.23 -17.94 -17.93
CA ALA A 172 -9.44 -17.82 -16.73
C ALA A 172 -10.30 -17.67 -15.48
N LEU A 173 -9.76 -18.11 -14.35
CA LEU A 173 -10.30 -17.86 -13.02
C LEU A 173 -9.28 -17.05 -12.22
N LEU A 174 -9.72 -15.91 -11.68
CA LEU A 174 -8.97 -15.11 -10.72
C LEU A 174 -9.35 -15.50 -9.29
N ILE A 175 -8.35 -15.90 -8.50
CA ILE A 175 -8.48 -16.11 -7.05
C ILE A 175 -7.99 -14.85 -6.33
N CYS A 176 -8.93 -13.97 -5.98
CA CYS A 176 -8.69 -12.75 -5.22
C CYS A 176 -8.65 -13.02 -3.71
N GLY A 177 -8.27 -12.03 -2.91
CA GLY A 177 -7.96 -12.19 -1.50
C GLY A 177 -9.13 -12.43 -0.54
N GLY A 178 -10.38 -12.34 -0.99
CA GLY A 178 -11.58 -12.31 -0.15
C GLY A 178 -11.87 -13.58 0.66
N SER A 179 -12.45 -13.41 1.83
CA SER A 179 -12.82 -14.50 2.76
C SER A 179 -13.76 -15.55 2.16
N SER A 180 -14.54 -15.20 1.12
CA SER A 180 -15.41 -16.14 0.41
C SER A 180 -14.65 -17.30 -0.23
N VAL A 181 -13.37 -17.12 -0.57
CA VAL A 181 -12.53 -18.21 -1.11
C VAL A 181 -12.42 -19.37 -0.13
N ALA A 182 -12.20 -19.08 1.16
CA ALA A 182 -12.14 -20.12 2.19
C ALA A 182 -13.53 -20.72 2.45
N ALA A 183 -14.58 -19.90 2.47
CA ALA A 183 -15.94 -20.37 2.74
C ALA A 183 -16.50 -21.25 1.61
N TYR A 184 -16.09 -21.03 0.36
CA TYR A 184 -16.59 -21.72 -0.84
C TYR A 184 -15.54 -22.63 -1.49
N GLN A 185 -14.43 -22.93 -0.81
CA GLN A 185 -13.28 -23.65 -1.36
C GLN A 185 -13.65 -24.92 -2.14
N GLY A 186 -14.51 -25.78 -1.57
CA GLY A 186 -14.94 -27.02 -2.25
C GLY A 186 -15.74 -26.77 -3.54
N LYS A 187 -16.57 -25.73 -3.59
CA LYS A 187 -17.35 -25.38 -4.79
C LYS A 187 -16.47 -24.76 -5.86
N ILE A 188 -15.47 -23.96 -5.47
CA ILE A 188 -14.50 -23.38 -6.40
C ILE A 188 -13.61 -24.49 -6.99
N ALA A 189 -13.17 -25.46 -6.17
CA ALA A 189 -12.43 -26.62 -6.66
C ALA A 189 -13.22 -27.41 -7.73
N ASN A 190 -14.50 -27.71 -7.45
CA ASN A 190 -15.37 -28.37 -8.42
C ASN A 190 -15.53 -27.56 -9.72
N PHE A 191 -15.62 -26.23 -9.62
CA PHE A 191 -15.69 -25.35 -10.78
C PHE A 191 -14.42 -25.42 -11.63
N ILE A 192 -13.24 -25.39 -10.99
CA ILE A 192 -11.94 -25.51 -11.68
C ILE A 192 -11.85 -26.83 -12.43
N GLU A 193 -12.22 -27.94 -11.79
CA GLU A 193 -12.20 -29.28 -12.40
C GLU A 193 -13.15 -29.43 -13.59
N ALA A 194 -14.27 -28.68 -13.59
CA ALA A 194 -15.33 -28.81 -14.58
C ALA A 194 -15.23 -27.85 -15.77
N SER A 195 -14.43 -26.78 -15.68
CA SER A 195 -14.59 -25.60 -16.56
C SER A 195 -13.43 -25.31 -17.52
N ASP A 196 -12.39 -26.15 -17.59
CA ASP A 196 -11.15 -25.93 -18.38
C ASP A 196 -10.72 -24.44 -18.36
N VAL A 197 -10.32 -23.97 -17.17
CA VAL A 197 -9.91 -22.58 -16.90
C VAL A 197 -8.44 -22.52 -16.51
N SER A 198 -7.77 -21.44 -16.90
CA SER A 198 -6.45 -21.11 -16.34
C SER A 198 -6.62 -20.40 -15.00
N VAL A 199 -5.99 -20.87 -13.93
CA VAL A 199 -6.23 -20.34 -12.59
C VAL A 199 -5.07 -19.44 -12.16
N PHE A 200 -5.38 -18.17 -11.87
CA PHE A 200 -4.39 -17.19 -11.42
C PHE A 200 -4.76 -16.64 -10.05
N ALA A 201 -3.86 -16.74 -9.09
CA ALA A 201 -3.99 -16.07 -7.82
C ALA A 201 -3.64 -14.58 -7.95
N VAL A 202 -4.34 -13.69 -7.27
CA VAL A 202 -4.06 -12.25 -7.31
C VAL A 202 -3.33 -11.84 -6.04
N ASN A 203 -2.10 -11.35 -6.19
CA ASN A 203 -1.20 -10.84 -5.14
C ASN A 203 -0.83 -11.80 -4.00
N ASN A 204 -1.42 -13.00 -3.92
CA ASN A 204 -1.04 -14.05 -2.99
C ASN A 204 -0.60 -15.30 -3.76
N PRO A 205 0.67 -15.73 -3.71
CA PRO A 205 1.14 -16.89 -4.44
C PRO A 205 0.75 -18.24 -3.83
N GLN A 206 0.15 -18.24 -2.63
CA GLN A 206 -0.29 -19.45 -1.93
C GLN A 206 -1.80 -19.37 -1.62
N PRO A 207 -2.66 -19.38 -2.65
CA PRO A 207 -4.10 -19.55 -2.44
C PRO A 207 -4.42 -20.94 -1.85
N PRO A 208 -5.57 -21.13 -1.19
CA PRO A 208 -6.00 -22.43 -0.66
C PRO A 208 -6.48 -23.41 -1.76
N LEU A 209 -6.24 -23.09 -3.03
CA LEU A 209 -6.71 -23.81 -4.22
C LEU A 209 -5.56 -23.93 -5.21
N PRO A 210 -5.53 -24.96 -6.07
CA PRO A 210 -4.53 -25.05 -7.14
C PRO A 210 -4.55 -23.81 -8.04
N ALA A 211 -3.37 -23.29 -8.39
CA ALA A 211 -3.22 -22.18 -9.32
C ALA A 211 -2.10 -22.47 -10.31
N ASP A 212 -2.34 -22.14 -11.59
CA ASP A 212 -1.33 -22.22 -12.65
C ASP A 212 -0.31 -21.07 -12.55
N GLY A 213 -0.76 -19.93 -12.01
CA GLY A 213 0.06 -18.75 -11.91
C GLY A 213 -0.40 -17.73 -10.87
N VAL A 214 0.35 -16.63 -10.81
CA VAL A 214 0.11 -15.53 -9.89
C VAL A 214 0.21 -14.21 -10.65
N PHE A 215 -0.83 -13.40 -10.53
CA PHE A 215 -0.83 -12.02 -10.98
C PHE A 215 -0.38 -11.12 -9.83
N PHE A 216 0.62 -10.28 -10.07
CA PHE A 216 1.02 -9.22 -9.14
C PHE A 216 0.79 -7.85 -9.79
N GLY A 217 -0.23 -7.14 -9.30
CA GLY A 217 -0.48 -5.74 -9.64
C GLY A 217 0.22 -4.78 -8.68
N ASN A 218 0.56 -5.24 -7.47
CA ASN A 218 1.13 -4.41 -6.41
C ASN A 218 2.57 -4.80 -6.11
N ARG A 219 3.50 -3.86 -6.25
CA ARG A 219 4.93 -4.12 -6.04
C ARG A 219 5.28 -4.53 -4.60
N ARG A 220 4.55 -4.04 -3.60
CA ARG A 220 4.76 -4.45 -2.18
C ARG A 220 4.49 -5.93 -1.99
N ARG A 221 3.48 -6.46 -2.68
CA ARG A 221 3.08 -7.88 -2.59
C ARG A 221 4.14 -8.81 -3.16
N VAL A 222 4.80 -8.39 -4.24
CA VAL A 222 5.98 -9.10 -4.75
C VAL A 222 7.06 -9.15 -3.67
N LEU A 223 7.41 -8.00 -3.08
CA LEU A 223 8.44 -7.94 -2.03
C LEU A 223 8.09 -8.74 -0.78
N GLN A 224 6.80 -8.85 -0.46
CA GLN A 224 6.32 -9.58 0.70
C GLN A 224 6.32 -11.10 0.49
N TYR A 225 6.03 -11.57 -0.73
CA TYR A 225 5.73 -12.97 -1.01
C TYR A 225 6.62 -13.62 -2.06
N PHE A 226 7.69 -12.97 -2.53
CA PHE A 226 8.54 -13.51 -3.60
C PHE A 226 9.11 -14.90 -3.28
N ASP A 227 9.42 -15.15 -2.01
CA ASP A 227 9.98 -16.41 -1.51
C ASP A 227 8.94 -17.55 -1.46
N GLN A 228 7.66 -17.20 -1.60
CA GLN A 228 6.52 -18.11 -1.60
C GLN A 228 5.98 -18.40 -3.00
N ILE A 229 6.56 -17.80 -4.06
CA ILE A 229 6.13 -18.07 -5.44
C ILE A 229 6.59 -19.49 -5.84
N PRO A 230 5.68 -20.39 -6.26
CA PRO A 230 6.08 -21.70 -6.73
C PRO A 230 6.97 -21.61 -7.98
N LYS A 231 8.02 -22.44 -8.05
CA LYS A 231 9.07 -22.35 -9.09
C LYS A 231 8.57 -22.46 -10.53
N ASP A 232 7.51 -23.23 -10.74
CA ASP A 232 6.96 -23.53 -12.06
C ASP A 232 5.70 -22.73 -12.39
N SER A 233 5.27 -21.82 -11.51
CA SER A 233 4.10 -20.96 -11.73
C SER A 233 4.37 -19.93 -12.83
N GLU A 234 3.32 -19.63 -13.60
CA GLU A 234 3.29 -18.42 -14.43
C GLU A 234 3.25 -17.19 -13.51
N VAL A 235 4.07 -16.18 -13.79
CA VAL A 235 4.00 -14.90 -13.08
C VAL A 235 3.62 -13.80 -14.06
N VAL A 236 2.54 -13.09 -13.76
CA VAL A 236 2.08 -11.96 -14.55
C VAL A 236 2.29 -10.68 -13.75
N PHE A 237 3.09 -9.78 -14.28
CA PHE A 237 3.39 -8.49 -13.65
C PHE A 237 2.59 -7.36 -14.28
N GLY A 238 1.93 -6.58 -13.42
CA GLY A 238 1.36 -5.30 -13.78
C GLY A 238 2.42 -4.22 -14.03
N PRO A 239 1.98 -3.03 -14.50
CA PRO A 239 2.82 -1.89 -14.87
C PRO A 239 3.63 -1.29 -13.71
N GLU A 240 3.25 -1.55 -12.45
CA GLU A 240 4.03 -1.10 -11.28
C GLU A 240 5.40 -1.79 -11.16
N ILE A 241 5.59 -2.93 -11.83
CA ILE A 241 6.75 -3.79 -11.65
C ILE A 241 7.63 -3.71 -12.89
N HIS A 242 8.75 -2.99 -12.76
CA HIS A 242 9.72 -2.80 -13.85
C HIS A 242 10.27 -4.10 -14.44
N ALA A 243 10.61 -4.07 -15.73
CA ALA A 243 11.33 -5.13 -16.42
C ALA A 243 12.69 -5.39 -15.76
N GLY A 244 13.10 -6.66 -15.67
CA GLY A 244 14.29 -7.09 -14.94
C GLY A 244 14.05 -7.44 -13.47
N ALA A 245 12.90 -7.08 -12.88
CA ALA A 245 12.56 -7.46 -11.50
C ALA A 245 12.57 -8.98 -11.29
N GLU A 246 12.21 -9.75 -12.31
CA GLU A 246 12.21 -11.21 -12.34
C GLU A 246 13.58 -11.83 -12.03
N VAL A 247 14.67 -11.14 -12.42
CA VAL A 247 16.04 -11.61 -12.19
C VAL A 247 16.35 -11.63 -10.69
N ASN A 248 15.87 -10.62 -9.96
CA ASN A 248 16.06 -10.52 -8.51
C ASN A 248 15.37 -11.66 -7.74
N PHE A 249 14.36 -12.29 -8.36
CA PHE A 249 13.54 -13.33 -7.75
C PHE A 249 13.71 -14.70 -8.42
N ALA A 250 14.67 -14.84 -9.35
CA ALA A 250 14.92 -16.05 -10.13
C ALA A 250 13.68 -16.63 -10.83
N LEU A 251 12.74 -15.76 -11.24
CA LEU A 251 11.51 -16.15 -11.92
C LEU A 251 11.80 -16.44 -13.40
N ARG A 252 11.24 -17.54 -13.90
CA ARG A 252 11.53 -18.04 -15.26
C ARG A 252 10.39 -17.83 -16.25
N LYS A 253 9.15 -17.90 -15.78
CA LYS A 253 7.95 -17.76 -16.59
C LYS A 253 7.27 -16.44 -16.24
N VAL A 254 7.62 -15.39 -16.98
CA VAL A 254 7.16 -14.04 -16.67
C VAL A 254 6.48 -13.44 -17.89
N SER A 255 5.27 -12.94 -17.67
CA SER A 255 4.56 -12.08 -18.59
C SER A 255 4.33 -10.71 -17.95
N ARG A 256 4.19 -9.69 -18.78
CA ARG A 256 4.08 -8.29 -18.37
C ARG A 256 2.91 -7.67 -19.10
N VAL A 257 2.07 -6.99 -18.34
CA VAL A 257 0.85 -6.39 -18.86
C VAL A 257 0.74 -4.93 -18.46
N ASN A 258 -0.04 -4.20 -19.23
CA ASN A 258 -0.34 -2.80 -19.01
C ASN A 258 -1.74 -2.52 -19.56
N ALA A 259 -2.70 -2.41 -18.64
CA ALA A 259 -4.11 -2.17 -18.92
C ALA A 259 -4.34 -0.97 -19.86
N LEU A 260 -3.56 0.11 -19.72
CA LEU A 260 -3.70 1.29 -20.58
C LEU A 260 -3.49 0.98 -22.07
N LYS A 261 -2.60 0.02 -22.39
CA LYS A 261 -2.25 -0.29 -23.78
C LYS A 261 -3.30 -1.09 -24.55
N ILE A 262 -4.38 -1.52 -23.89
CA ILE A 262 -5.53 -2.15 -24.57
C ILE A 262 -6.77 -1.25 -24.61
N MET A 263 -6.73 -0.06 -23.99
CA MET A 263 -7.88 0.84 -23.94
C MET A 263 -8.08 1.55 -25.29
N PRO A 264 -9.30 1.51 -25.87
CA PRO A 264 -9.60 2.23 -27.10
C PRO A 264 -9.36 3.74 -26.96
N GLY A 265 -8.68 4.35 -27.93
CA GLY A 265 -8.43 5.80 -27.94
C GLY A 265 -7.37 6.29 -26.95
N GLY A 266 -6.79 5.42 -26.12
CA GLY A 266 -5.78 5.80 -25.12
C GLY A 266 -6.32 6.58 -23.94
N GLU A 267 -7.64 6.66 -23.77
CA GLU A 267 -8.30 7.29 -22.63
C GLU A 267 -8.67 6.23 -21.59
N SER A 268 -8.30 6.47 -20.33
CA SER A 268 -8.66 5.60 -19.22
C SER A 268 -10.10 5.87 -18.78
N PRO A 269 -10.97 4.85 -18.67
CA PRO A 269 -12.30 5.00 -18.09
C PRO A 269 -12.25 5.01 -16.55
N TYR A 270 -11.06 4.91 -15.96
CA TYR A 270 -10.86 4.88 -14.52
C TYR A 270 -10.52 6.27 -13.98
N PRO A 271 -10.78 6.54 -12.69
CA PRO A 271 -10.40 7.81 -12.08
C PRO A 271 -8.90 8.13 -12.17
N MET A 272 -8.08 7.08 -12.28
CA MET A 272 -6.65 7.16 -12.54
C MET A 272 -6.33 6.61 -13.93
N VAL A 273 -5.12 6.86 -14.44
CA VAL A 273 -4.64 6.33 -15.73
C VAL A 273 -4.58 4.78 -15.75
N LEU A 274 -4.51 4.14 -14.59
CA LEU A 274 -4.53 2.69 -14.41
C LEU A 274 -5.56 2.31 -13.32
N PRO A 275 -6.11 1.08 -13.34
CA PRO A 275 -6.95 0.60 -12.25
C PRO A 275 -6.23 0.66 -10.90
N SER A 276 -6.92 1.08 -9.84
CA SER A 276 -6.35 1.07 -8.49
C SER A 276 -6.49 -0.28 -7.79
N ASN A 277 -7.42 -1.13 -8.24
CA ASN A 277 -7.61 -2.47 -7.71
C ASN A 277 -6.88 -3.53 -8.55
N SER A 278 -6.03 -4.35 -7.91
CA SER A 278 -5.26 -5.39 -8.62
C SER A 278 -6.10 -6.49 -9.26
N ALA A 279 -7.33 -6.76 -8.81
CA ALA A 279 -8.20 -7.71 -9.50
C ALA A 279 -8.67 -7.15 -10.84
N ILE A 280 -9.00 -5.86 -10.89
CA ILE A 280 -9.44 -5.18 -12.12
C ILE A 280 -8.28 -5.07 -13.12
N GLU A 281 -7.08 -4.76 -12.60
CA GLU A 281 -5.87 -4.81 -13.41
C GLU A 281 -5.56 -6.22 -13.93
N ALA A 282 -5.78 -7.26 -13.12
CA ALA A 282 -5.63 -8.65 -13.54
C ALA A 282 -6.62 -9.03 -14.65
N ILE A 283 -7.88 -8.59 -14.57
CA ILE A 283 -8.88 -8.81 -15.64
C ILE A 283 -8.34 -8.27 -16.96
N LEU A 284 -7.99 -6.98 -17.00
CA LEU A 284 -7.49 -6.35 -18.22
C LEU A 284 -6.16 -6.93 -18.69
N GLY A 285 -5.30 -7.29 -17.75
CA GLY A 285 -4.04 -7.95 -18.02
C GLY A 285 -4.22 -9.29 -18.74
N LEU A 286 -5.12 -10.14 -18.24
CA LEU A 286 -5.44 -11.41 -18.88
C LEU A 286 -6.07 -11.21 -20.26
N VAL A 287 -6.93 -10.19 -20.44
CA VAL A 287 -7.47 -9.85 -21.77
C VAL A 287 -6.34 -9.48 -22.73
N GLN A 288 -5.35 -8.69 -22.30
CA GLN A 288 -4.16 -8.36 -23.10
C GLN A 288 -3.34 -9.60 -23.49
N LEU A 289 -3.37 -10.65 -22.65
CA LEU A 289 -2.72 -11.94 -22.90
C LEU A 289 -3.58 -12.92 -23.73
N GLY A 290 -4.79 -12.49 -24.14
CA GLY A 290 -5.64 -13.24 -25.08
C GLY A 290 -6.81 -13.98 -24.44
N TYR A 291 -7.02 -13.88 -23.12
CA TYR A 291 -8.21 -14.42 -22.46
C TYR A 291 -9.47 -13.62 -22.83
N GLN A 292 -10.62 -14.30 -22.91
CA GLN A 292 -11.89 -13.73 -23.36
C GLN A 292 -13.04 -13.90 -22.38
N GLU A 293 -12.94 -14.85 -21.45
CA GLU A 293 -13.94 -15.07 -20.40
C GLU A 293 -13.23 -15.25 -19.06
N ILE A 294 -13.56 -14.37 -18.11
CA ILE A 294 -12.84 -14.26 -16.83
C ILE A 294 -13.81 -14.46 -15.67
N PHE A 295 -13.60 -15.52 -14.91
CA PHE A 295 -14.31 -15.79 -13.67
C PHE A 295 -13.51 -15.23 -12.49
N ILE A 296 -14.20 -14.81 -11.43
CA ILE A 296 -13.56 -14.18 -10.28
C ILE A 296 -14.14 -14.77 -8.99
N CYS A 297 -13.30 -15.26 -8.10
CA CYS A 297 -13.69 -15.59 -6.73
C CYS A 297 -12.89 -14.74 -5.74
N GLY A 298 -13.47 -14.44 -4.57
CA GLY A 298 -12.79 -13.66 -3.54
C GLY A 298 -12.71 -12.16 -3.81
N LEU A 299 -13.51 -11.61 -4.72
CA LEU A 299 -13.67 -10.16 -4.87
C LEU A 299 -14.87 -9.70 -4.04
N ASP A 300 -14.76 -9.86 -2.72
CA ASP A 300 -15.90 -9.72 -1.80
C ASP A 300 -16.23 -8.26 -1.51
N GLY A 301 -15.21 -7.41 -1.55
CA GLY A 301 -15.21 -6.08 -0.94
C GLY A 301 -14.76 -6.12 0.52
N TYR A 302 -14.51 -4.94 1.08
CA TYR A 302 -14.00 -4.79 2.44
C TYR A 302 -15.14 -4.60 3.45
N SER A 303 -14.99 -5.15 4.65
CA SER A 303 -15.96 -5.06 5.74
C SER A 303 -15.28 -4.71 7.06
N SER A 304 -15.95 -3.90 7.89
CA SER A 304 -15.51 -3.61 9.27
C SER A 304 -15.88 -4.73 10.25
N ASN A 305 -16.75 -5.66 9.87
CA ASN A 305 -17.34 -6.67 10.76
C ASN A 305 -16.78 -8.09 10.52
N GLY A 306 -15.45 -8.22 10.45
CA GLY A 306 -14.77 -9.51 10.30
C GLY A 306 -13.55 -9.43 9.39
N PRO A 307 -12.84 -10.56 9.20
CA PRO A 307 -11.70 -10.61 8.28
C PRO A 307 -12.20 -10.41 6.84
N SER A 308 -11.60 -9.46 6.13
CA SER A 308 -11.86 -9.24 4.69
C SER A 308 -11.05 -10.19 3.80
N HIS A 309 -10.05 -10.89 4.36
CA HIS A 309 -9.17 -11.79 3.61
C HIS A 309 -9.19 -13.20 4.17
N TYR A 310 -8.99 -14.20 3.30
CA TYR A 310 -8.83 -15.60 3.71
C TYR A 310 -7.47 -15.90 4.37
N TYR A 311 -6.54 -14.94 4.35
CA TYR A 311 -5.21 -15.04 4.95
C TYR A 311 -4.98 -13.86 5.92
N ALA A 312 -3.96 -13.98 6.77
CA ALA A 312 -3.59 -12.91 7.70
C ALA A 312 -2.99 -11.71 6.95
N GLU A 313 -3.82 -10.70 6.72
CA GLU A 313 -3.44 -9.49 6.01
C GLU A 313 -2.76 -8.48 6.96
N GLN A 314 -1.44 -8.32 6.82
CA GLN A 314 -0.66 -7.39 7.65
C GLN A 314 -0.91 -5.91 7.29
N ASP A 315 -1.39 -5.63 6.07
CA ASP A 315 -1.63 -4.29 5.55
C ASP A 315 -3.15 -3.94 5.50
N ALA A 316 -3.99 -4.60 6.30
CA ALA A 316 -5.44 -4.40 6.27
C ALA A 316 -5.82 -2.97 6.67
N VAL A 317 -6.64 -2.31 5.84
CA VAL A 317 -7.22 -1.01 6.16
C VAL A 317 -8.43 -1.22 7.07
N SER A 318 -8.36 -0.72 8.30
CA SER A 318 -9.38 -0.92 9.34
C SER A 318 -10.27 0.30 9.59
N VAL A 319 -10.01 1.43 8.93
CA VAL A 319 -10.76 2.68 9.13
C VAL A 319 -12.07 2.63 8.31
N PRO A 320 -13.27 2.75 8.92
CA PRO A 320 -14.55 2.56 8.22
C PRO A 320 -14.79 3.50 7.02
N GLU A 321 -14.38 4.76 7.13
CA GLU A 321 -14.49 5.74 6.04
C GLU A 321 -13.65 5.32 4.82
N GLU A 322 -12.44 4.80 5.05
CA GLU A 322 -11.55 4.31 3.99
C GLU A 322 -12.08 3.03 3.36
N ILE A 323 -12.64 2.11 4.15
CA ILE A 323 -13.32 0.90 3.66
C ILE A 323 -14.44 1.28 2.69
N THR A 324 -15.26 2.26 3.07
CA THR A 324 -16.38 2.74 2.23
C THR A 324 -15.86 3.33 0.93
N LYS A 325 -14.81 4.16 1.00
CA LYS A 325 -14.16 4.76 -0.17
C LYS A 325 -13.58 3.70 -1.11
N GLN A 326 -12.91 2.68 -0.57
CA GLN A 326 -12.34 1.58 -1.34
C GLN A 326 -13.41 0.77 -2.07
N ASN A 327 -14.50 0.40 -1.39
CA ASN A 327 -15.60 -0.32 -2.01
C ASN A 327 -16.27 0.51 -3.12
N ALA A 328 -16.48 1.82 -2.89
CA ALA A 328 -17.03 2.71 -3.91
C ALA A 328 -16.12 2.81 -5.14
N GLN A 329 -14.81 2.89 -4.93
CA GLN A 329 -13.81 2.91 -6.01
C GLN A 329 -13.83 1.61 -6.81
N ILE A 330 -13.84 0.44 -6.15
CA ILE A 330 -13.93 -0.87 -6.82
C ILE A 330 -15.21 -0.95 -7.66
N ALA A 331 -16.36 -0.56 -7.10
CA ALA A 331 -17.63 -0.58 -7.83
C ALA A 331 -17.60 0.34 -9.06
N HIS A 332 -16.96 1.50 -8.96
CA HIS A 332 -16.80 2.43 -10.09
C HIS A 332 -15.89 1.83 -11.18
N GLU A 333 -14.75 1.26 -10.80
CA GLU A 333 -13.83 0.62 -11.74
C GLU A 333 -14.45 -0.64 -12.40
N LEU A 334 -15.26 -1.42 -11.69
CA LEU A 334 -16.00 -2.55 -12.29
C LEU A 334 -16.99 -2.07 -13.36
N LYS A 335 -17.68 -0.94 -13.14
CA LYS A 335 -18.56 -0.34 -14.17
C LYS A 335 -17.79 0.09 -15.41
N GLY A 336 -16.64 0.75 -15.25
CA GLY A 336 -15.76 1.11 -16.37
C GLY A 336 -15.26 -0.13 -17.11
N THR A 337 -14.92 -1.19 -16.38
CA THR A 337 -14.47 -2.47 -16.96
C THR A 337 -15.58 -3.16 -17.75
N GLN A 338 -16.84 -3.10 -17.30
CA GLN A 338 -17.99 -3.62 -18.05
C GLN A 338 -18.23 -2.89 -19.38
N GLN A 339 -17.97 -1.58 -19.42
CA GLN A 339 -18.05 -0.80 -20.66
C GLN A 339 -16.92 -1.20 -21.63
N LEU A 340 -15.70 -1.38 -21.12
CA LEU A 340 -14.57 -1.89 -21.89
C LEU A 340 -14.81 -3.31 -22.40
N ALA A 341 -15.44 -4.17 -21.60
CA ALA A 341 -15.77 -5.54 -21.95
C ALA A 341 -16.60 -5.62 -23.23
N ALA A 342 -17.61 -4.75 -23.37
CA ALA A 342 -18.43 -4.65 -24.57
C ALA A 342 -17.64 -4.18 -25.81
N GLN A 343 -16.65 -3.30 -25.62
CA GLN A 343 -15.82 -2.76 -26.72
C GLN A 343 -14.72 -3.74 -27.16
N LEU A 344 -14.12 -4.45 -26.21
CA LEU A 344 -12.99 -5.36 -26.42
C LEU A 344 -13.42 -6.81 -26.68
N GLY A 345 -14.70 -7.13 -26.48
CA GLY A 345 -15.26 -8.44 -26.78
C GLY A 345 -14.86 -9.53 -25.78
N PHE A 346 -14.82 -9.21 -24.49
CA PHE A 346 -14.61 -10.17 -23.40
C PHE A 346 -15.76 -10.13 -22.39
N THR A 347 -15.84 -11.12 -21.51
CA THR A 347 -16.77 -11.15 -20.38
C THR A 347 -16.02 -11.37 -19.08
N PHE A 348 -16.60 -10.86 -17.99
CA PHE A 348 -16.15 -11.22 -16.65
C PHE A 348 -17.34 -11.42 -15.71
N SER A 349 -17.20 -12.29 -14.72
CA SER A 349 -18.23 -12.51 -13.71
C SER A 349 -17.66 -12.97 -12.36
N ILE A 350 -18.27 -12.51 -11.28
CA ILE A 350 -17.94 -12.92 -9.92
C ILE A 350 -18.77 -14.16 -9.56
N ILE A 351 -18.12 -15.24 -9.14
CA ILE A 351 -18.76 -16.55 -8.89
C ILE A 351 -18.96 -16.84 -7.40
N THR A 352 -18.46 -15.99 -6.51
CA THR A 352 -18.64 -16.08 -5.04
C THR A 352 -19.45 -14.89 -4.51
N PRO A 353 -19.99 -14.97 -3.27
CA PRO A 353 -20.66 -13.83 -2.66
C PRO A 353 -19.79 -12.57 -2.65
N THR A 354 -20.39 -11.43 -2.99
CA THR A 354 -19.71 -10.15 -3.15
C THR A 354 -20.65 -8.99 -2.85
N LEU A 355 -20.10 -7.86 -2.41
CA LEU A 355 -20.81 -6.58 -2.34
C LEU A 355 -21.11 -5.99 -3.73
N PHE A 356 -20.48 -6.50 -4.79
CA PHE A 356 -20.62 -6.01 -6.16
C PHE A 356 -21.61 -6.86 -6.97
N SER A 357 -22.85 -6.98 -6.47
CA SER A 357 -23.85 -7.94 -6.98
C SER A 357 -24.15 -7.81 -8.47
N ASP A 358 -24.07 -6.61 -9.04
CA ASP A 358 -24.33 -6.32 -10.46
C ASP A 358 -23.38 -7.06 -11.42
N PHE A 359 -22.25 -7.58 -10.90
CA PHE A 359 -21.22 -8.28 -11.68
C PHE A 359 -21.15 -9.78 -11.34
N THR A 360 -22.13 -10.30 -10.61
CA THR A 360 -22.20 -11.71 -10.23
C THR A 360 -22.65 -12.55 -11.43
N ALA A 361 -22.11 -13.76 -11.57
CA ALA A 361 -22.58 -14.71 -12.58
C ALA A 361 -24.07 -15.03 -12.39
N GLU A 362 -24.79 -15.36 -13.47
CA GLU A 362 -26.21 -15.75 -13.40
C GLU A 362 -26.45 -16.99 -12.53
N SER A 363 -25.44 -17.87 -12.43
CA SER A 363 -25.43 -19.04 -11.54
C SER A 363 -24.18 -18.99 -10.65
N PRO A 364 -24.17 -18.17 -9.58
CA PRO A 364 -23.04 -18.13 -8.68
C PRO A 364 -22.92 -19.45 -7.92
N LEU A 365 -21.74 -19.73 -7.38
CA LEU A 365 -21.51 -20.87 -6.49
C LEU A 365 -22.32 -20.63 -5.20
N SER A 366 -23.59 -21.04 -5.21
CA SER A 366 -24.52 -20.92 -4.08
C SER A 366 -24.28 -22.00 -3.06
#